data_AF-M4TL26-F1
#
_entry.id   AF-M4TL26-F1
#
_cell.length_a   1.000
_cell.length_b   1.000
_cell.length_c   1.000
_cell.angle_alpha   90.00
_cell.angle_beta   90.00
_cell.angle_gamma   90.00
#
_symmetry.space_group_name_H-M   'P 1'
#
loop_
_entity.id
_entity.type
_entity.pdbx_description
1 polymer ?
#
loop_
_entity_poly.entity_id
_entity_poly.type
_entity_poly.pdbx_seq_one_letter_code
_entity_poly.pdbx_strand_id
1 'polypeptide(L)'
;MTTSERSSVSDFSPRRRSLLIGSASAAALATLGSTGTAAAAGAADEPPTVDFDFDNGNFIRDLIITRAGGVFPEEGVIGPMDASVYIWITSLFQLSWFDALAPYHPTAVGIHSRIARRPAGEAATNRNKNIAGLYAALRVLEGVFEERVPVMRAGFTAAGLDPDDRSEDPTTPIGIGNIAGKAVVRARANDGMNHLGNVGRKYHGKPYEDYTGYQPVNSPYKLVNPSKWQPALHPHQRRVGGGPGDKGIWVIQAFVTPQLALVKPYTYRNPGQFTVPVPDHSTHTNVRKYKQSVDQILEASATLTDEKKLMAEWFDNKLAGIALAPSAAALSHDLDLDGWCHLYAVTALARLDDLIAAWHWKTKFNSVRPFTAVHHVYGRKKISAWGGVGKGTVHDMPANEWSSYLPVGDHPEYISGSTTLCSAEAQAARRFLGDDVLDWTYSFPAGSGLTEPGLVPAKDTELHWDTWTRFTRDCADSRVWGGVHFQTTVDRSIEWGAQFGDRAHQFLQRHIKGEVS
;
A
#
# COMPACT_ATOMS: atom_id res chain seq x y z
N MET A 1 19.24 47.76 -58.69
CA MET A 1 19.14 46.70 -59.72
C MET A 1 18.78 45.43 -58.98
N THR A 2 17.48 45.09 -58.88
CA THR A 2 16.78 44.13 -59.77
C THR A 2 17.51 42.77 -59.74
N THR A 3 16.92 41.64 -59.34
CA THR A 3 15.51 41.22 -59.44
C THR A 3 15.35 39.81 -58.84
N SER A 4 14.14 39.50 -58.35
CA SER A 4 13.38 38.23 -58.57
C SER A 4 13.92 36.93 -57.93
N GLU A 5 13.14 35.99 -57.38
CA GLU A 5 11.69 35.70 -57.42
C GLU A 5 11.33 34.60 -56.38
N ARG A 6 10.07 34.63 -55.89
CA ARG A 6 9.10 33.55 -55.55
C ARG A 6 9.63 32.14 -55.15
N SER A 7 9.06 31.39 -54.19
CA SER A 7 7.64 31.19 -53.89
C SER A 7 7.41 30.50 -52.52
N SER A 8 6.18 30.64 -52.04
CA SER A 8 5.49 29.97 -50.93
C SER A 8 5.65 28.45 -50.82
N VAL A 9 5.67 27.90 -49.60
CA VAL A 9 4.64 26.98 -49.06
C VAL A 9 4.79 26.90 -47.54
N SER A 10 3.66 27.05 -46.86
CA SER A 10 3.37 26.83 -45.45
C SER A 10 3.48 25.35 -45.07
N ASP A 11 4.00 25.03 -43.89
CA ASP A 11 3.34 24.03 -43.04
C ASP A 11 3.71 24.17 -41.56
N PHE A 12 2.66 24.40 -40.77
CA PHE A 12 2.63 24.41 -39.32
C PHE A 12 2.51 22.95 -38.86
N SER A 13 3.50 22.42 -38.14
CA SER A 13 3.41 21.09 -37.52
C SER A 13 3.07 21.23 -36.04
N PRO A 14 1.92 20.71 -35.55
CA PRO A 14 1.63 20.65 -34.14
C PRO A 14 2.27 19.42 -33.48
N ARG A 15 2.78 19.67 -32.28
CA ARG A 15 3.37 18.72 -31.33
C ARG A 15 2.47 17.50 -31.12
N ARG A 16 3.06 16.30 -31.18
CA ARG A 16 2.41 15.02 -30.85
C ARG A 16 1.96 15.03 -29.39
N ARG A 17 0.64 15.00 -29.19
CA ARG A 17 -0.01 14.52 -27.97
C ARG A 17 0.02 13.00 -28.01
N SER A 18 0.62 12.38 -27.01
CA SER A 18 0.50 10.94 -26.77
C SER A 18 -0.91 10.67 -26.24
N LEU A 19 -1.81 10.24 -27.12
CA LEU A 19 -3.09 9.64 -26.72
C LEU A 19 -2.79 8.24 -26.16
N LEU A 20 -3.10 8.02 -24.88
CA LEU A 20 -3.39 6.69 -24.35
C LEU A 20 -4.68 6.19 -25.01
N ILE A 21 -4.53 5.49 -26.14
CA ILE A 21 -5.62 4.75 -26.74
C ILE A 21 -5.88 3.54 -25.85
N GLY A 22 -6.95 3.60 -25.07
CA GLY A 22 -7.53 2.43 -24.42
C GLY A 22 -7.96 1.44 -25.51
N SER A 23 -7.09 0.48 -25.81
CA SER A 23 -7.44 -0.64 -26.67
C SER A 23 -8.38 -1.56 -25.90
N ALA A 24 -9.61 -1.65 -26.39
CA ALA A 24 -10.60 -2.63 -26.00
C ALA A 24 -10.07 -4.06 -26.20
N SER A 25 -9.50 -4.64 -25.15
CA SER A 25 -9.25 -6.08 -24.98
C SER A 25 -9.19 -6.45 -23.49
N ALA A 26 -9.95 -5.73 -22.65
CA ALA A 26 -10.06 -5.96 -21.21
C ALA A 26 -11.14 -7.01 -20.82
N ALA A 27 -11.46 -7.95 -21.73
CA ALA A 27 -12.59 -8.87 -21.55
C ALA A 27 -12.20 -10.33 -21.21
N ALA A 28 -10.91 -10.69 -21.15
CA ALA A 28 -10.51 -12.10 -21.00
C ALA A 28 -10.23 -12.57 -19.56
N LEU A 29 -10.20 -11.67 -18.56
CA LEU A 29 -9.96 -12.05 -17.15
C LEU A 29 -11.05 -11.57 -16.17
N ALA A 30 -12.07 -10.87 -16.66
CA ALA A 30 -13.21 -10.39 -15.86
C ALA A 30 -14.35 -11.41 -15.70
N THR A 31 -14.22 -12.64 -16.24
CA THR A 31 -15.29 -13.66 -16.24
C THR A 31 -15.05 -14.84 -15.29
N LEU A 32 -14.01 -14.83 -14.46
CA LEU A 32 -13.74 -15.92 -13.50
C LEU A 32 -14.25 -15.66 -12.06
N GLY A 33 -15.10 -14.63 -11.86
CA GLY A 33 -15.51 -14.18 -10.52
C GLY A 33 -17.00 -14.24 -10.17
N SER A 34 -17.89 -14.80 -11.00
CA SER A 34 -19.32 -14.91 -10.65
C SER A 34 -19.72 -16.34 -10.31
N THR A 35 -19.81 -16.64 -9.02
CA THR A 35 -20.54 -17.83 -8.55
C THR A 35 -22.04 -17.62 -8.73
N GLY A 36 -22.66 -18.34 -9.66
CA GLY A 36 -24.11 -18.60 -9.62
C GLY A 36 -24.82 -18.71 -10.96
N THR A 37 -24.80 -19.91 -11.54
CA THR A 37 -25.95 -20.72 -12.02
C THR A 37 -25.55 -21.56 -13.24
N ALA A 38 -25.81 -22.87 -13.16
CA ALA A 38 -25.48 -23.84 -14.20
C ALA A 38 -26.27 -23.54 -15.49
N ALA A 39 -25.54 -23.35 -16.60
CA ALA A 39 -26.10 -23.47 -17.95
C ALA A 39 -25.05 -23.96 -18.94
N ALA A 40 -25.37 -25.11 -19.54
CA ALA A 40 -24.90 -25.68 -20.80
C ALA A 40 -23.38 -25.71 -21.11
N ALA A 41 -22.85 -26.94 -21.18
CA ALA A 41 -21.58 -27.26 -21.82
C ALA A 41 -21.59 -26.84 -23.31
N GLY A 42 -20.89 -25.75 -23.62
CA GLY A 42 -20.46 -25.35 -24.95
C GLY A 42 -18.93 -25.38 -25.00
N ALA A 43 -18.39 -25.73 -26.17
CA ALA A 43 -16.98 -25.86 -26.55
C ALA A 43 -15.92 -25.35 -25.56
N ALA A 44 -14.95 -26.19 -25.23
CA ALA A 44 -13.75 -25.80 -24.50
C ALA A 44 -12.96 -24.78 -25.34
N ASP A 45 -13.16 -23.49 -25.06
CA ASP A 45 -12.27 -22.43 -25.53
C ASP A 45 -10.86 -22.73 -25.01
N GLU A 46 -9.85 -22.56 -25.88
CA GLU A 46 -8.45 -22.62 -25.47
C GLU A 46 -8.22 -21.65 -24.30
N PRO A 47 -7.40 -22.04 -23.29
CA PRO A 47 -7.12 -21.15 -22.19
C PRO A 47 -6.54 -19.83 -22.73
N PRO A 48 -6.99 -18.67 -22.20
CA PRO A 48 -6.54 -17.38 -22.69
C PRO A 48 -5.02 -17.30 -22.61
N THR A 49 -4.36 -17.00 -23.72
CA THR A 49 -2.91 -16.84 -23.78
C THR A 49 -2.55 -15.40 -23.43
N VAL A 50 -1.50 -15.24 -22.61
CA VAL A 50 -0.91 -13.95 -22.26
C VAL A 50 0.31 -13.78 -23.17
N ASP A 51 0.14 -13.01 -24.24
CA ASP A 51 1.25 -12.66 -25.14
C ASP A 51 2.19 -11.69 -24.41
N PHE A 52 3.27 -12.21 -23.82
CA PHE A 52 4.29 -11.46 -23.10
C PHE A 52 5.66 -11.77 -23.69
N ASP A 53 6.33 -10.73 -24.18
CA ASP A 53 7.69 -10.82 -24.67
C ASP A 53 8.66 -10.96 -23.49
N PHE A 54 9.08 -12.19 -23.22
CA PHE A 54 10.05 -12.44 -22.15
C PHE A 54 11.41 -11.79 -22.41
N ASP A 55 11.83 -11.60 -23.66
CA ASP A 55 13.15 -11.04 -23.98
C ASP A 55 13.21 -9.52 -23.76
N ASN A 56 12.14 -8.78 -24.07
CA ASN A 56 12.15 -7.32 -23.98
C ASN A 56 11.20 -6.74 -22.93
N GLY A 57 10.22 -7.53 -22.48
CA GLY A 57 9.23 -7.12 -21.50
C GLY A 57 9.81 -6.94 -20.09
N ASN A 58 9.03 -6.30 -19.23
CA ASN A 58 9.30 -6.14 -17.81
C ASN A 58 8.12 -6.76 -17.04
N PHE A 59 8.33 -7.92 -16.42
CA PHE A 59 7.24 -8.65 -15.75
C PHE A 59 6.57 -7.82 -14.64
N ILE A 60 7.32 -6.93 -13.96
CA ILE A 60 6.77 -6.05 -12.92
C ILE A 60 5.76 -5.10 -13.55
N ARG A 61 6.17 -4.36 -14.59
CA ARG A 61 5.31 -3.40 -15.30
C ARG A 61 4.17 -4.09 -16.05
N ASP A 62 4.48 -5.09 -16.87
CA ASP A 62 3.59 -5.58 -17.92
C ASP A 62 2.63 -6.68 -17.45
N LEU A 63 3.05 -7.48 -16.47
CA LEU A 63 2.24 -8.60 -15.96
C LEU A 63 1.63 -8.31 -14.59
N ILE A 64 2.45 -7.82 -13.66
CA ILE A 64 2.00 -7.61 -12.27
C ILE A 64 1.17 -6.34 -12.14
N ILE A 65 1.62 -5.23 -12.72
CA ILE A 65 0.94 -3.93 -12.59
C ILE A 65 -0.15 -3.73 -13.66
N THR A 66 0.17 -3.90 -14.95
CA THR A 66 -0.74 -3.55 -16.06
C THR A 66 -1.86 -4.57 -16.30
N ARG A 67 -1.56 -5.87 -16.33
CA ARG A 67 -2.53 -6.93 -16.68
C ARG A 67 -3.38 -7.44 -15.51
N ALA A 68 -3.10 -7.01 -14.29
CA ALA A 68 -4.01 -7.20 -13.16
C ALA A 68 -5.17 -6.17 -13.13
N GLY A 69 -5.28 -5.31 -14.16
CA GLY A 69 -6.28 -4.25 -14.20
C GLY A 69 -6.09 -3.18 -13.12
N GLY A 70 -4.88 -3.07 -12.55
CA GLY A 70 -4.62 -2.25 -11.37
C GLY A 70 -5.28 -2.77 -10.08
N VAL A 71 -5.90 -3.96 -10.10
CA VAL A 71 -6.61 -4.56 -8.96
C VAL A 71 -5.96 -5.90 -8.60
N PHE A 72 -5.01 -5.85 -7.66
CA PHE A 72 -4.45 -7.02 -6.98
C PHE A 72 -4.75 -6.91 -5.48
N PRO A 73 -5.47 -7.84 -4.82
CA PRO A 73 -6.45 -8.82 -5.30
C PRO A 73 -7.90 -8.26 -5.28
N GLU A 74 -8.90 -9.10 -5.59
CA GLU A 74 -10.29 -8.80 -5.17
C GLU A 74 -10.28 -8.38 -3.70
N GLU A 75 -11.02 -7.31 -3.40
CA GLU A 75 -11.29 -6.87 -2.03
C GLU A 75 -11.95 -7.99 -1.17
N GLY A 76 -12.12 -9.22 -1.66
CA GLY A 76 -12.58 -10.37 -0.90
C GLY A 76 -11.72 -10.73 0.33
N VAL A 77 -10.37 -10.64 0.25
CA VAL A 77 -9.50 -11.32 1.24
C VAL A 77 -8.79 -10.37 2.22
N ILE A 78 -8.03 -9.38 1.73
CA ILE A 78 -7.31 -8.40 2.57
C ILE A 78 -7.93 -7.02 2.36
N GLY A 79 -8.23 -6.30 3.44
CA GLY A 79 -8.67 -4.92 3.37
C GLY A 79 -7.58 -4.03 2.76
N PRO A 80 -7.89 -3.19 1.76
CA PRO A 80 -6.89 -2.30 1.18
C PRO A 80 -6.34 -1.30 2.21
N MET A 81 -7.03 -1.11 3.35
CA MET A 81 -6.56 -0.29 4.46
C MET A 81 -5.65 -1.02 5.46
N ASP A 82 -5.63 -2.35 5.47
CA ASP A 82 -5.00 -3.20 6.50
C ASP A 82 -3.48 -3.26 6.31
N ALA A 83 -2.83 -2.11 6.51
CA ALA A 83 -1.46 -1.84 6.14
C ALA A 83 -0.45 -2.82 6.76
N SER A 84 -0.66 -3.27 8.00
CA SER A 84 0.30 -4.14 8.68
C SER A 84 0.47 -5.50 8.01
N VAL A 85 -0.62 -6.12 7.55
CA VAL A 85 -0.59 -7.38 6.82
C VAL A 85 -0.16 -7.13 5.38
N TYR A 86 -0.76 -6.13 4.73
CA TYR A 86 -0.49 -5.85 3.32
C TYR A 86 0.97 -5.45 3.04
N ILE A 87 1.53 -4.52 3.81
CA ILE A 87 2.92 -4.07 3.64
C ILE A 87 3.90 -5.19 3.97
N TRP A 88 3.58 -6.03 4.97
CA TRP A 88 4.40 -7.20 5.27
C TRP A 88 4.46 -8.16 4.08
N ILE A 89 3.29 -8.57 3.55
CA ILE A 89 3.21 -9.48 2.39
C ILE A 89 3.92 -8.87 1.18
N THR A 90 3.56 -7.66 0.77
CA THR A 90 4.11 -7.04 -0.46
C THR A 90 5.61 -6.80 -0.40
N SER A 91 6.14 -6.51 0.79
CA SER A 91 7.59 -6.42 0.96
C SER A 91 8.28 -7.76 0.65
N LEU A 92 7.67 -8.89 0.98
CA LEU A 92 8.27 -10.20 0.70
C LEU A 92 8.32 -10.49 -0.81
N PHE A 93 7.29 -10.10 -1.55
CA PHE A 93 7.29 -10.19 -3.01
C PHE A 93 8.38 -9.32 -3.63
N GLN A 94 8.42 -8.05 -3.25
CA GLN A 94 9.34 -7.09 -3.86
C GLN A 94 10.80 -7.44 -3.56
N LEU A 95 11.07 -7.97 -2.37
CA LEU A 95 12.41 -8.45 -2.00
C LEU A 95 12.76 -9.80 -2.64
N SER A 96 11.77 -10.66 -2.96
CA SER A 96 12.06 -11.90 -3.69
C SER A 96 12.42 -11.63 -5.15
N TRP A 97 11.87 -10.58 -5.77
CA TRP A 97 12.32 -10.12 -7.09
C TRP A 97 13.78 -9.67 -7.05
N PHE A 98 14.13 -8.84 -6.05
CA PHE A 98 15.53 -8.40 -5.89
C PHE A 98 16.49 -9.57 -5.77
N ASP A 99 16.18 -10.52 -4.89
CA ASP A 99 16.99 -11.71 -4.67
C ASP A 99 17.12 -12.60 -5.91
N ALA A 100 16.05 -12.72 -6.71
CA ALA A 100 16.03 -13.53 -7.93
C ALA A 100 16.79 -12.87 -9.09
N LEU A 101 16.79 -11.53 -9.16
CA LEU A 101 17.47 -10.77 -10.21
C LEU A 101 18.94 -10.50 -9.88
N ALA A 102 19.32 -10.45 -8.61
CA ALA A 102 20.69 -10.15 -8.17
C ALA A 102 21.79 -11.01 -8.84
N PRO A 103 21.62 -12.33 -9.07
CA PRO A 103 22.62 -13.16 -9.75
C PRO A 103 22.90 -12.74 -11.20
N TYR A 104 21.95 -12.06 -11.86
CA TYR A 104 22.09 -11.56 -13.22
C TYR A 104 22.64 -10.12 -13.26
N HIS A 105 22.72 -9.44 -12.13
CA HIS A 105 23.29 -8.09 -12.04
C HIS A 105 24.82 -8.16 -11.92
N PRO A 106 25.58 -7.19 -12.49
CA PRO A 106 27.04 -7.21 -12.48
C PRO A 106 27.68 -7.29 -11.09
N THR A 107 27.03 -6.73 -10.07
CA THR A 107 27.57 -6.59 -8.71
C THR A 107 26.60 -6.99 -7.60
N ALA A 108 25.30 -7.16 -7.87
CA ALA A 108 24.34 -7.23 -6.79
C ALA A 108 24.47 -8.55 -6.02
N VAL A 109 24.10 -8.50 -4.74
CA VAL A 109 24.03 -9.67 -3.86
C VAL A 109 22.65 -9.65 -3.19
N GLY A 110 21.94 -10.77 -3.27
CA GLY A 110 20.61 -10.92 -2.66
C GLY A 110 20.59 -10.59 -1.17
N ILE A 111 19.41 -10.32 -0.63
CA ILE A 111 19.18 -10.01 0.78
C ILE A 111 19.08 -11.30 1.59
N HIS A 112 18.23 -12.24 1.14
CA HIS A 112 17.93 -13.49 1.83
C HIS A 112 18.61 -14.72 1.21
N SER A 113 19.13 -14.57 0.00
CA SER A 113 19.80 -15.62 -0.77
C SER A 113 21.22 -15.19 -1.18
N ARG A 114 22.07 -16.19 -1.45
CA ARG A 114 23.46 -16.02 -1.90
C ARG A 114 23.71 -16.93 -3.10
N ILE A 115 22.92 -16.73 -4.15
CA ILE A 115 23.03 -17.47 -5.41
C ILE A 115 24.25 -16.95 -6.19
N ALA A 116 25.01 -17.85 -6.79
CA ALA A 116 26.22 -17.50 -7.54
C ALA A 116 25.89 -16.65 -8.79
N ARG A 117 26.75 -15.67 -9.08
CA ARG A 117 26.57 -14.77 -10.22
C ARG A 117 26.56 -15.53 -11.55
N ARG A 118 25.69 -15.13 -12.45
CA ARG A 118 25.53 -15.71 -13.78
C ARG A 118 26.45 -15.02 -14.79
N PRO A 119 26.88 -15.72 -15.86
CA PRO A 119 27.57 -15.09 -16.98
C PRO A 119 26.76 -13.93 -17.56
N ALA A 120 27.43 -12.84 -17.95
CA ALA A 120 26.77 -11.63 -18.47
C ALA A 120 25.88 -11.90 -19.70
N GLY A 121 26.24 -12.90 -20.53
CA GLY A 121 25.43 -13.30 -21.69
C GLY A 121 24.04 -13.83 -21.33
N GLU A 122 23.85 -14.36 -20.11
CA GLU A 122 22.53 -14.78 -19.62
C GLU A 122 21.63 -13.59 -19.23
N ALA A 123 22.16 -12.37 -19.23
CA ALA A 123 21.43 -11.12 -19.00
C ALA A 123 21.39 -10.23 -20.25
N ALA A 124 21.67 -10.77 -21.44
CA ALA A 124 21.62 -10.02 -22.69
C ALA A 124 20.20 -9.58 -23.09
N THR A 125 19.19 -10.33 -22.66
CA THR A 125 17.76 -9.99 -22.72
C THR A 125 17.14 -10.12 -21.32
N ASN A 126 15.90 -9.67 -21.14
CA ASN A 126 15.18 -9.79 -19.87
C ASN A 126 14.65 -11.20 -19.58
N ARG A 127 14.79 -12.17 -20.51
CA ARG A 127 14.12 -13.48 -20.42
C ARG A 127 14.36 -14.21 -19.12
N ASN A 128 15.62 -14.34 -18.73
CA ASN A 128 15.99 -15.05 -17.52
C ASN A 128 15.53 -14.31 -16.26
N LYS A 129 15.65 -12.98 -16.24
CA LYS A 129 15.20 -12.14 -15.11
C LYS A 129 13.67 -12.19 -14.94
N ASN A 130 12.93 -12.10 -16.05
CA ASN A 130 11.47 -12.19 -16.05
C ASN A 130 11.00 -13.54 -15.50
N ILE A 131 11.59 -14.64 -15.98
CA ILE A 131 11.27 -15.99 -15.48
C ILE A 131 11.62 -16.12 -13.99
N ALA A 132 12.85 -15.75 -13.60
CA ALA A 132 13.29 -15.88 -12.21
C ALA A 132 12.42 -15.06 -11.24
N GLY A 133 12.09 -13.81 -11.59
CA GLY A 133 11.23 -12.94 -10.78
C GLY A 133 9.81 -13.50 -10.61
N LEU A 134 9.22 -14.04 -11.67
CA LEU A 134 7.89 -14.67 -11.60
C LEU A 134 7.88 -15.88 -10.67
N TYR A 135 8.84 -16.81 -10.82
CA TYR A 135 8.92 -18.00 -9.94
C TYR A 135 9.20 -17.61 -8.49
N ALA A 136 10.02 -16.59 -8.23
CA ALA A 136 10.23 -16.07 -6.89
C ALA A 136 8.94 -15.52 -6.26
N ALA A 137 8.13 -14.80 -7.04
CA ALA A 137 6.82 -14.31 -6.60
C ALA A 137 5.86 -15.46 -6.27
N LEU A 138 5.80 -16.49 -7.12
CA LEU A 138 4.93 -17.66 -6.92
C LEU A 138 5.29 -18.41 -5.63
N ARG A 139 6.58 -18.60 -5.33
CA ARG A 139 6.99 -19.26 -4.08
C ARG A 139 6.69 -18.42 -2.83
N VAL A 140 6.73 -17.09 -2.93
CA VAL A 140 6.28 -16.21 -1.84
C VAL A 140 4.77 -16.35 -1.63
N LEU A 141 3.96 -16.29 -2.70
CA LEU A 141 2.51 -16.50 -2.63
C LEU A 141 2.14 -17.78 -1.90
N GLU A 142 2.73 -18.90 -2.30
CA GLU A 142 2.47 -20.20 -1.69
C GLU A 142 2.84 -20.24 -0.21
N GLY A 143 3.80 -19.43 0.22
CA GLY A 143 4.25 -19.37 1.61
C GLY A 143 3.42 -18.46 2.51
N VAL A 144 2.86 -17.37 1.97
CA VAL A 144 2.30 -16.30 2.82
C VAL A 144 0.95 -15.74 2.37
N PHE A 145 0.45 -16.13 1.19
CA PHE A 145 -0.82 -15.66 0.65
C PHE A 145 -1.46 -16.69 -0.31
N GLU A 146 -1.85 -17.83 0.25
CA GLU A 146 -2.31 -19.02 -0.49
C GLU A 146 -3.57 -18.76 -1.33
N GLU A 147 -4.44 -17.85 -0.89
CA GLU A 147 -5.70 -17.50 -1.54
C GLU A 147 -5.49 -16.95 -2.96
N ARG A 148 -4.28 -16.46 -3.27
CA ARG A 148 -3.92 -15.93 -4.59
C ARG A 148 -3.09 -16.88 -5.45
N VAL A 149 -2.70 -18.04 -4.92
CA VAL A 149 -1.97 -19.06 -5.67
C VAL A 149 -2.72 -19.51 -6.93
N PRO A 150 -4.04 -19.81 -6.90
CA PRO A 150 -4.75 -20.25 -8.11
C PRO A 150 -4.69 -19.24 -9.25
N VAL A 151 -4.85 -17.95 -8.95
CA VAL A 151 -4.80 -16.86 -9.94
C VAL A 151 -3.39 -16.74 -10.54
N MET A 152 -2.34 -16.79 -9.70
CA MET A 152 -0.97 -16.72 -10.19
C MET A 152 -0.62 -17.92 -11.08
N ARG A 153 -1.04 -19.13 -10.69
CA ARG A 153 -0.81 -20.35 -11.47
C ARG A 153 -1.49 -20.30 -12.84
N ALA A 154 -2.72 -19.79 -12.90
CA ALA A 154 -3.41 -19.57 -14.18
C ALA A 154 -2.63 -18.58 -15.07
N GLY A 155 -2.10 -17.50 -14.49
CA GLY A 155 -1.23 -16.55 -15.19
C GLY A 155 0.07 -17.17 -15.72
N PHE A 156 0.68 -18.09 -14.97
CA PHE A 156 1.85 -18.85 -15.42
C PHE A 156 1.53 -19.71 -16.64
N THR A 157 0.47 -20.52 -16.55
CA THR A 157 0.05 -21.39 -17.67
C THR A 157 -0.30 -20.56 -18.90
N ALA A 158 -1.00 -19.44 -18.73
CA ALA A 158 -1.34 -18.51 -19.80
C ALA A 158 -0.11 -17.88 -20.47
N ALA A 159 0.98 -17.68 -19.72
CA ALA A 159 2.26 -17.18 -20.21
C ALA A 159 3.20 -18.29 -20.73
N GLY A 160 2.73 -19.54 -20.81
CA GLY A 160 3.54 -20.68 -21.27
C GLY A 160 4.60 -21.17 -20.27
N LEU A 161 4.45 -20.85 -18.99
CA LEU A 161 5.32 -21.32 -17.90
C LEU A 161 4.66 -22.49 -17.14
N ASP A 162 5.49 -23.37 -16.57
CA ASP A 162 5.03 -24.47 -15.71
C ASP A 162 5.03 -24.05 -14.21
N PRO A 163 3.87 -23.72 -13.60
CA PRO A 163 3.84 -23.34 -12.19
C PRO A 163 4.27 -24.46 -11.23
N ASP A 164 4.29 -25.72 -11.69
CA ASP A 164 4.68 -26.89 -10.92
C ASP A 164 6.17 -27.22 -11.02
N ASP A 165 6.95 -26.50 -11.81
CA ASP A 165 8.40 -26.67 -11.81
C ASP A 165 8.98 -26.19 -10.46
N ARG A 166 9.53 -27.17 -9.72
CA ARG A 166 10.14 -27.02 -8.40
C ARG A 166 11.66 -27.13 -8.43
N SER A 167 12.29 -27.11 -9.62
CA SER A 167 13.74 -27.15 -9.77
C SER A 167 14.40 -26.15 -8.83
N GLU A 168 15.53 -26.53 -8.25
CA GLU A 168 16.42 -25.67 -7.47
C GLU A 168 17.83 -25.67 -8.09
N ASP A 169 17.94 -25.92 -9.39
CA ASP A 169 19.20 -25.76 -10.11
C ASP A 169 19.57 -24.26 -10.19
N PRO A 170 20.62 -23.80 -9.47
CA PRO A 170 20.98 -22.39 -9.41
C PRO A 170 21.58 -21.86 -10.72
N THR A 171 21.65 -22.68 -11.77
CA THR A 171 22.08 -22.28 -13.12
C THR A 171 20.93 -22.01 -14.07
N THR A 172 19.68 -22.27 -13.65
CA THR A 172 18.47 -22.02 -14.45
C THR A 172 17.67 -20.86 -13.85
N PRO A 173 16.97 -20.04 -14.66
CA PRO A 173 16.13 -18.96 -14.13
C PRO A 173 15.01 -19.45 -13.21
N ILE A 174 14.42 -20.61 -13.53
CA ILE A 174 13.39 -21.25 -12.70
C ILE A 174 13.95 -21.61 -11.33
N GLY A 175 15.09 -22.31 -11.29
CA GLY A 175 15.75 -22.70 -10.06
C GLY A 175 16.18 -21.51 -9.21
N ILE A 176 16.71 -20.47 -9.84
CA ILE A 176 17.06 -19.20 -9.17
C ILE A 176 15.83 -18.57 -8.53
N GLY A 177 14.73 -18.44 -9.27
CA GLY A 177 13.47 -17.89 -8.75
C GLY A 177 12.94 -18.71 -7.58
N ASN A 178 12.93 -20.04 -7.71
CA ASN A 178 12.48 -20.94 -6.66
C ASN A 178 13.31 -20.82 -5.38
N ILE A 179 14.65 -20.79 -5.49
CA ILE A 179 15.56 -20.61 -4.36
C ILE A 179 15.32 -19.25 -3.68
N ALA A 180 15.27 -18.17 -4.46
CA ALA A 180 15.09 -16.81 -3.96
C ALA A 180 13.78 -16.65 -3.18
N GLY A 181 12.65 -17.06 -3.77
CA GLY A 181 11.34 -16.98 -3.12
C GLY A 181 11.27 -17.81 -1.84
N LYS A 182 11.77 -19.05 -1.86
CA LYS A 182 11.84 -19.91 -0.66
C LYS A 182 12.76 -19.34 0.42
N ALA A 183 13.84 -18.65 0.04
CA ALA A 183 14.74 -18.01 1.00
C ALA A 183 14.03 -16.87 1.75
N VAL A 184 13.27 -16.03 1.04
CA VAL A 184 12.45 -14.97 1.65
C VAL A 184 11.42 -15.56 2.62
N VAL A 185 10.65 -16.56 2.19
CA VAL A 185 9.63 -17.21 3.05
C VAL A 185 10.27 -17.79 4.31
N ARG A 186 11.39 -18.53 4.19
CA ARG A 186 12.09 -19.08 5.36
C ARG A 186 12.62 -18.00 6.29
N ALA A 187 13.20 -16.94 5.76
CA ALA A 187 13.73 -15.84 6.56
C ALA A 187 12.64 -15.11 7.35
N ARG A 188 11.40 -15.14 6.86
CA ARG A 188 10.25 -14.45 7.45
C ARG A 188 9.26 -15.37 8.16
N ALA A 189 9.51 -16.68 8.15
CA ALA A 189 8.67 -17.71 8.75
C ALA A 189 8.32 -17.42 10.22
N ASN A 190 9.32 -16.95 10.99
CA ASN A 190 9.23 -16.66 12.42
C ASN A 190 9.83 -15.28 12.74
N ASP A 191 9.55 -14.28 11.90
CA ASP A 191 10.13 -12.94 12.06
C ASP A 191 9.48 -12.10 13.17
N GLY A 192 8.43 -12.59 13.81
CA GLY A 192 7.66 -11.87 14.83
C GLY A 192 6.21 -11.55 14.41
N MET A 193 5.84 -11.68 13.13
CA MET A 193 4.49 -11.33 12.64
C MET A 193 3.41 -12.33 13.09
N ASN A 194 3.82 -13.55 13.45
CA ASN A 194 2.92 -14.67 13.75
C ASN A 194 2.00 -15.06 12.58
N HIS A 195 2.44 -14.89 11.32
CA HIS A 195 1.61 -15.25 10.16
C HIS A 195 1.29 -16.77 10.10
N LEU A 196 2.15 -17.64 10.65
CA LEU A 196 1.87 -19.08 10.81
C LEU A 196 0.94 -19.40 11.99
N GLY A 197 0.71 -18.46 12.89
CA GLY A 197 -0.19 -18.62 14.03
C GLY A 197 0.31 -19.53 15.16
N ASN A 198 1.58 -19.91 15.14
CA ASN A 198 2.16 -20.89 16.06
C ASN A 198 2.90 -20.27 17.26
N VAL A 199 2.96 -18.94 17.37
CA VAL A 199 3.65 -18.30 18.51
C VAL A 199 2.86 -18.52 19.81
N GLY A 200 3.53 -19.03 20.84
CA GLY A 200 2.95 -19.25 22.16
C GLY A 200 1.96 -20.41 22.27
N ARG A 201 1.80 -21.26 21.26
CA ARG A 201 0.89 -22.42 21.29
C ARG A 201 1.37 -23.62 20.49
N LYS A 202 0.96 -24.81 20.94
CA LYS A 202 1.24 -26.09 20.27
C LYS A 202 0.09 -26.57 19.38
N TYR A 203 -1.14 -26.23 19.72
CA TYR A 203 -2.37 -26.67 19.04
C TYR A 203 -3.22 -25.44 18.67
N HIS A 204 -4.12 -25.59 17.69
CA HIS A 204 -5.03 -24.53 17.23
C HIS A 204 -4.31 -23.21 16.92
N GLY A 205 -3.34 -23.29 15.99
CA GLY A 205 -2.64 -22.12 15.46
C GLY A 205 -3.63 -21.04 15.01
N LYS A 206 -3.33 -19.76 15.28
CA LYS A 206 -4.14 -18.63 14.80
C LYS A 206 -3.26 -17.60 14.11
N PRO A 207 -3.17 -17.64 12.77
CA PRO A 207 -2.43 -16.68 11.96
C PRO A 207 -2.72 -15.24 12.38
N TYR A 208 -1.66 -14.44 12.49
CA TYR A 208 -1.67 -13.01 12.82
C TYR A 208 -2.25 -12.62 14.19
N GLU A 209 -2.65 -13.57 15.03
CA GLU A 209 -3.16 -13.27 16.37
C GLU A 209 -2.07 -12.62 17.24
N ASP A 210 -2.47 -11.64 18.06
CA ASP A 210 -1.57 -11.04 19.04
C ASP A 210 -1.06 -12.07 20.05
N TYR A 211 0.24 -12.00 20.36
CA TYR A 211 0.89 -12.75 21.43
C TYR A 211 1.61 -11.85 22.43
N THR A 212 1.49 -10.53 22.29
CA THR A 212 2.13 -9.53 23.15
C THR A 212 1.34 -9.23 24.43
N GLY A 213 0.05 -9.60 24.45
CA GLY A 213 -0.83 -9.37 25.59
C GLY A 213 -1.40 -7.96 25.63
N TYR A 214 -1.50 -7.28 24.48
CA TYR A 214 -2.06 -5.95 24.41
C TYR A 214 -3.51 -5.95 24.91
N GLN A 215 -3.85 -4.98 25.76
CA GLN A 215 -5.22 -4.76 26.24
C GLN A 215 -5.53 -3.25 26.26
N PRO A 216 -6.65 -2.82 25.65
CA PRO A 216 -7.06 -1.43 25.73
C PRO A 216 -7.58 -1.09 27.13
N VAL A 217 -7.30 0.12 27.60
CA VAL A 217 -7.82 0.64 28.89
C VAL A 217 -9.31 0.97 28.79
N ASN A 218 -9.77 1.34 27.60
CA ASN A 218 -11.17 1.65 27.32
C ASN A 218 -11.88 0.46 26.69
N SER A 219 -13.18 0.36 26.93
CA SER A 219 -14.06 -0.55 26.19
C SER A 219 -14.90 0.24 25.17
N PRO A 220 -15.55 -0.40 24.19
CA PRO A 220 -16.45 0.30 23.27
C PRO A 220 -17.61 1.01 23.99
N TYR A 221 -17.97 0.58 25.20
CA TYR A 221 -19.11 1.11 25.96
C TYR A 221 -18.72 2.03 27.11
N LYS A 222 -17.44 2.04 27.51
CA LYS A 222 -16.95 2.82 28.66
C LYS A 222 -15.61 3.47 28.36
N LEU A 223 -15.62 4.79 28.32
CA LEU A 223 -14.42 5.62 28.24
C LEU A 223 -13.85 5.85 29.64
N VAL A 224 -12.83 5.08 30.00
CA VAL A 224 -12.12 5.19 31.29
C VAL A 224 -11.06 6.28 31.25
N ASN A 225 -10.32 6.40 30.15
CA ASN A 225 -9.28 7.40 29.95
C ASN A 225 -9.42 8.04 28.55
N PRO A 226 -9.84 9.32 28.46
CA PRO A 226 -10.02 10.02 27.19
C PRO A 226 -8.72 10.25 26.39
N SER A 227 -7.55 9.98 26.96
CA SER A 227 -6.27 10.05 26.22
C SER A 227 -5.85 8.71 25.62
N LYS A 228 -6.57 7.62 25.93
CA LYS A 228 -6.23 6.28 25.46
C LYS A 228 -7.16 5.82 24.35
N TRP A 229 -6.64 4.95 23.49
CA TRP A 229 -7.42 4.36 22.40
C TRP A 229 -8.67 3.68 22.95
N GLN A 230 -9.77 3.84 22.22
CA GLN A 230 -11.03 3.18 22.49
C GLN A 230 -11.41 2.36 21.26
N PRO A 231 -11.57 1.04 21.39
CA PRO A 231 -12.07 0.22 20.30
C PRO A 231 -13.48 0.66 19.88
N ALA A 232 -13.71 0.87 18.59
CA ALA A 232 -15.03 1.21 18.08
C ALA A 232 -15.92 -0.05 17.94
N LEU A 233 -17.23 0.11 18.16
CA LEU A 233 -18.25 -0.84 17.72
C LEU A 233 -18.63 -0.46 16.28
N HIS A 234 -18.55 -1.40 15.33
CA HIS A 234 -18.84 -1.14 13.93
C HIS A 234 -19.52 -2.35 13.26
N PRO A 235 -20.19 -2.15 12.09
CA PRO A 235 -20.69 -3.26 11.30
C PRO A 235 -19.53 -4.17 10.89
N HIS A 236 -19.79 -5.47 10.78
CA HIS A 236 -18.77 -6.45 10.37
C HIS A 236 -18.10 -6.08 9.03
N GLN A 237 -18.85 -5.44 8.12
CA GLN A 237 -18.35 -4.85 6.88
C GLN A 237 -17.57 -3.54 7.13
N ARG A 238 -16.38 -3.64 7.72
CA ARG A 238 -15.58 -2.51 8.25
C ARG A 238 -14.97 -1.53 7.23
N ARG A 239 -15.09 -1.80 5.94
CA ARG A 239 -14.30 -1.14 4.88
C ARG A 239 -14.99 0.10 4.32
N VAL A 240 -14.21 0.98 3.68
CA VAL A 240 -14.75 2.11 2.90
C VAL A 240 -15.68 1.54 1.81
N GLY A 241 -16.90 2.08 1.68
CA GLY A 241 -17.90 1.58 0.74
C GLY A 241 -18.57 0.25 1.10
N GLY A 242 -18.25 -0.31 2.27
CA GLY A 242 -18.65 -1.67 2.62
C GLY A 242 -17.66 -2.70 2.08
N GLY A 243 -17.83 -3.96 2.45
CA GLY A 243 -16.92 -5.02 2.05
C GLY A 243 -17.44 -6.39 2.49
N PRO A 244 -16.64 -7.46 2.33
CA PRO A 244 -17.02 -8.78 2.80
C PRO A 244 -17.39 -8.76 4.28
N GLY A 245 -18.52 -9.38 4.61
CA GLY A 245 -18.97 -9.55 5.97
C GLY A 245 -20.47 -9.77 6.10
N ASP A 246 -20.86 -10.44 7.17
CA ASP A 246 -22.24 -10.78 7.48
C ASP A 246 -23.14 -9.57 7.76
N LYS A 247 -24.29 -9.55 7.09
CA LYS A 247 -25.30 -8.52 7.23
C LYS A 247 -25.92 -8.54 8.63
N GLY A 248 -26.03 -7.36 9.25
CA GLY A 248 -26.65 -7.20 10.57
C GLY A 248 -25.75 -7.55 11.76
N ILE A 249 -24.53 -8.01 11.51
CA ILE A 249 -23.56 -8.32 12.55
C ILE A 249 -22.73 -7.08 12.89
N TRP A 250 -22.55 -6.85 14.19
CA TRP A 250 -21.70 -5.81 14.75
C TRP A 250 -20.56 -6.44 15.52
N VAL A 251 -19.37 -5.87 15.38
CA VAL A 251 -18.14 -6.33 16.02
C VAL A 251 -17.40 -5.17 16.67
N ILE A 252 -16.53 -5.50 17.61
CA ILE A 252 -15.69 -4.54 18.32
C ILE A 252 -14.28 -4.66 17.76
N GLN A 253 -13.63 -3.52 17.52
CA GLN A 253 -12.24 -3.51 17.09
C GLN A 253 -11.32 -4.21 18.09
N ALA A 254 -10.27 -4.84 17.58
CA ALA A 254 -9.08 -5.19 18.34
C ALA A 254 -7.90 -4.46 17.70
N PHE A 255 -6.82 -4.21 18.46
CA PHE A 255 -5.64 -3.61 17.85
C PHE A 255 -5.05 -4.59 16.83
N VAL A 256 -5.09 -4.24 15.54
CA VAL A 256 -4.54 -5.07 14.46
C VAL A 256 -3.03 -5.28 14.63
N THR A 257 -2.65 -6.56 14.64
CA THR A 257 -1.27 -7.07 14.70
C THR A 257 -0.32 -6.26 15.62
N PRO A 258 -0.58 -6.14 16.94
CA PRO A 258 0.29 -5.39 17.86
C PRO A 258 1.73 -5.91 17.82
N GLN A 259 1.91 -7.21 17.54
CA GLN A 259 3.19 -7.87 17.33
C GLN A 259 4.01 -7.34 16.16
N LEU A 260 3.46 -6.54 15.23
CA LEU A 260 4.25 -5.88 14.19
C LEU A 260 5.39 -5.03 14.80
N ALA A 261 5.20 -4.52 16.01
CA ALA A 261 6.26 -3.84 16.78
C ALA A 261 7.48 -4.72 17.10
N LEU A 262 7.35 -6.05 17.00
CA LEU A 262 8.38 -7.05 17.29
C LEU A 262 8.92 -7.73 16.03
N VAL A 263 8.37 -7.40 14.86
CA VAL A 263 8.82 -7.97 13.60
C VAL A 263 10.27 -7.56 13.33
N LYS A 264 11.10 -8.50 12.90
CA LYS A 264 12.52 -8.27 12.59
C LYS A 264 12.67 -7.22 11.47
N PRO A 265 13.26 -6.06 11.75
CA PRO A 265 13.52 -5.03 10.75
C PRO A 265 14.78 -5.36 9.93
N TYR A 266 14.96 -4.69 8.79
CA TYR A 266 16.10 -4.86 7.89
C TYR A 266 17.26 -3.91 8.19
N THR A 267 16.95 -2.64 8.44
CA THR A 267 17.92 -1.53 8.45
C THR A 267 18.30 -1.05 9.84
N TYR A 268 17.69 -1.62 10.88
CA TYR A 268 17.96 -1.28 12.28
C TYR A 268 17.77 -2.49 13.21
N ARG A 269 17.94 -2.29 14.52
CA ARG A 269 17.79 -3.35 15.54
C ARG A 269 16.73 -3.06 16.60
N ASN A 270 16.53 -1.79 16.95
CA ASN A 270 15.59 -1.38 17.98
C ASN A 270 14.69 -0.24 17.44
N PRO A 271 13.37 -0.42 17.33
CA PRO A 271 12.47 0.64 16.88
C PRO A 271 12.44 1.85 17.84
N GLY A 272 12.71 1.62 19.14
CA GLY A 272 12.71 2.68 20.15
C GLY A 272 13.83 3.72 20.01
N GLN A 273 14.81 3.50 19.11
CA GLN A 273 15.85 4.50 18.82
C GLN A 273 15.30 5.69 18.01
N PHE A 274 14.16 5.52 17.34
CA PHE A 274 13.53 6.54 16.51
C PHE A 274 12.52 7.33 17.33
N THR A 275 13.00 8.25 18.16
CA THR A 275 12.15 8.98 19.10
C THR A 275 11.11 9.84 18.38
N VAL A 276 9.86 9.78 18.86
CA VAL A 276 8.80 10.73 18.51
C VAL A 276 8.41 11.57 19.73
N PRO A 277 7.99 12.84 19.55
CA PRO A 277 7.48 13.65 20.65
C PRO A 277 6.26 13.01 21.32
N VAL A 278 6.10 13.25 22.63
CA VAL A 278 4.88 12.83 23.35
C VAL A 278 3.64 13.50 22.69
N PRO A 279 2.52 12.77 22.49
CA PRO A 279 1.30 13.31 21.90
C PRO A 279 0.51 14.15 22.91
N ASP A 280 1.09 15.29 23.30
CA ASP A 280 0.50 16.25 24.23
C ASP A 280 -0.79 16.90 23.70
N HIS A 281 -0.98 16.92 22.38
CA HIS A 281 -2.18 17.40 21.70
C HIS A 281 -3.41 16.50 21.91
N SER A 282 -3.22 15.21 22.19
CA SER A 282 -4.30 14.26 22.50
C SER A 282 -4.32 13.82 23.97
N THR A 283 -3.63 14.56 24.83
CA THR A 283 -3.67 14.39 26.29
C THR A 283 -4.79 15.27 26.89
N HIS A 284 -5.83 14.66 27.45
CA HIS A 284 -7.09 15.32 27.82
C HIS A 284 -6.95 16.30 28.99
N THR A 285 -5.93 16.10 29.84
CA THR A 285 -5.58 17.04 30.91
C THR A 285 -4.97 18.34 30.36
N ASN A 286 -4.45 18.33 29.13
CA ASN A 286 -4.11 19.54 28.39
C ASN A 286 -5.33 20.05 27.62
N VAL A 287 -6.35 20.49 28.37
CA VAL A 287 -7.70 20.81 27.86
C VAL A 287 -7.68 21.73 26.64
N ARG A 288 -6.80 22.74 26.63
CA ARG A 288 -6.70 23.69 25.51
C ARG A 288 -6.22 23.01 24.22
N LYS A 289 -5.11 22.26 24.27
CA LYS A 289 -4.59 21.56 23.09
C LYS A 289 -5.53 20.45 22.64
N TYR A 290 -6.09 19.70 23.58
CA TYR A 290 -7.05 18.64 23.29
C TYR A 290 -8.27 19.17 22.56
N LYS A 291 -8.89 20.26 23.06
CA LYS A 291 -10.03 20.89 22.40
C LYS A 291 -9.64 21.45 21.04
N GLN A 292 -8.49 22.09 20.90
CA GLN A 292 -8.00 22.60 19.61
C GLN A 292 -7.86 21.48 18.57
N SER A 293 -7.30 20.34 18.94
CA SER A 293 -7.18 19.18 18.03
C SER A 293 -8.55 18.61 17.63
N VAL A 294 -9.53 18.60 18.54
CA VAL A 294 -10.91 18.22 18.23
C VAL A 294 -11.57 19.22 17.28
N ASP A 295 -11.43 20.52 17.54
CA ASP A 295 -12.03 21.58 16.72
C ASP A 295 -11.49 21.55 15.28
N GLN A 296 -10.19 21.26 15.10
CA GLN A 296 -9.58 21.10 13.77
C GLN A 296 -10.19 19.92 12.98
N ILE A 297 -10.55 18.83 13.66
CA ILE A 297 -11.22 17.68 13.02
C ILE A 297 -12.64 18.05 12.57
N LEU A 298 -13.38 18.75 13.43
CA LEU A 298 -14.74 19.18 13.10
C LEU A 298 -14.73 20.19 11.95
N GLU A 299 -13.77 21.11 11.93
CA GLU A 299 -13.57 22.07 10.83
C GLU A 299 -13.22 21.34 9.52
N ALA A 300 -12.30 20.37 9.55
CA ALA A 300 -11.97 19.57 8.38
C ALA A 300 -13.19 18.80 7.85
N SER A 301 -14.01 18.23 8.76
CA SER A 301 -15.25 17.54 8.42
C SER A 301 -16.30 18.48 7.81
N ALA A 302 -16.45 19.70 8.35
CA ALA A 302 -17.42 20.68 7.87
C ALA A 302 -17.04 21.31 6.52
N THR A 303 -15.77 21.22 6.12
CA THR A 303 -15.21 21.83 4.90
C THR A 303 -14.75 20.80 3.87
N LEU A 304 -15.30 19.58 3.93
CA LEU A 304 -15.05 18.54 2.93
C LEU A 304 -15.55 18.97 1.55
N THR A 305 -14.67 18.83 0.56
CA THR A 305 -14.97 18.96 -0.87
C THR A 305 -14.85 17.59 -1.53
N ASP A 306 -15.36 17.44 -2.75
CA ASP A 306 -15.23 16.19 -3.52
C ASP A 306 -13.75 15.78 -3.66
N GLU A 307 -12.86 16.72 -3.97
CA GLU A 307 -11.43 16.46 -4.07
C GLU A 307 -10.82 15.92 -2.76
N LYS A 308 -11.15 16.54 -1.61
CA LYS A 308 -10.68 16.08 -0.28
C LYS A 308 -11.22 14.70 0.07
N LYS A 309 -12.47 14.41 -0.29
CA LYS A 309 -13.10 13.09 -0.10
C LYS A 309 -12.41 12.02 -0.94
N LEU A 310 -12.14 12.32 -2.21
CA LEU A 310 -11.39 11.41 -3.09
C LEU A 310 -9.97 11.16 -2.59
N MET A 311 -9.25 12.20 -2.18
CA MET A 311 -7.92 12.03 -1.58
C MET A 311 -7.98 11.19 -0.30
N ALA A 312 -9.00 11.37 0.55
CA ALA A 312 -9.19 10.57 1.75
C ALA A 312 -9.34 9.07 1.42
N GLU A 313 -10.18 8.72 0.44
CA GLU A 313 -10.37 7.32 0.02
C GLU A 313 -9.14 6.75 -0.70
N TRP A 314 -8.53 7.54 -1.59
CA TRP A 314 -7.36 7.15 -2.36
C TRP A 314 -6.18 6.74 -1.48
N PHE A 315 -5.84 7.56 -0.49
CA PHE A 315 -4.76 7.28 0.46
C PHE A 315 -5.18 6.33 1.59
N ASP A 316 -6.49 6.07 1.77
CA ASP A 316 -6.93 4.97 2.63
C ASP A 316 -6.73 3.60 1.97
N ASN A 317 -6.80 3.54 0.65
CA ASN A 317 -6.47 2.35 -0.12
C ASN A 317 -4.94 2.26 -0.33
N LYS A 318 -4.25 1.41 0.45
CA LYS A 318 -2.78 1.27 0.39
C LYS A 318 -2.34 0.54 -0.88
N LEU A 319 -3.23 -0.24 -1.50
CA LEU A 319 -2.99 -0.86 -2.81
C LEU A 319 -2.86 0.22 -3.88
N ALA A 320 -3.78 1.18 -3.86
CA ALA A 320 -3.85 2.24 -4.85
C ALA A 320 -2.89 3.38 -4.49
N GLY A 321 -3.23 4.22 -3.51
CA GLY A 321 -2.56 5.49 -3.28
C GLY A 321 -1.16 5.43 -2.70
N ILE A 322 -0.64 4.24 -2.34
CA ILE A 322 0.74 4.07 -1.85
C ILE A 322 1.49 3.07 -2.74
N ALA A 323 1.06 1.81 -2.82
CA ALA A 323 1.85 0.77 -3.49
C ALA A 323 2.03 0.94 -5.02
N LEU A 324 1.19 1.76 -5.68
CA LEU A 324 1.34 2.10 -7.10
C LEU A 324 2.20 3.36 -7.34
N ALA A 325 2.47 4.19 -6.33
CA ALA A 325 3.27 5.40 -6.54
C ALA A 325 4.68 5.09 -7.10
N PRO A 326 5.38 4.01 -6.68
CA PRO A 326 6.64 3.62 -7.31
C PRO A 326 6.52 3.26 -8.80
N SER A 327 5.36 2.75 -9.26
CA SER A 327 5.12 2.50 -10.69
C SER A 327 5.09 3.81 -11.48
N ALA A 328 4.40 4.82 -10.96
CA ALA A 328 4.32 6.13 -11.61
C ALA A 328 5.73 6.73 -11.75
N ALA A 329 6.52 6.74 -10.68
CA ALA A 329 7.90 7.21 -10.75
C ALA A 329 8.78 6.35 -11.68
N ALA A 330 8.63 5.03 -11.69
CA ALA A 330 9.39 4.19 -12.61
C ALA A 330 9.07 4.49 -14.09
N LEU A 331 7.81 4.84 -14.40
CA LEU A 331 7.39 5.26 -15.73
C LEU A 331 7.93 6.66 -16.08
N SER A 332 7.81 7.62 -15.18
CA SER A 332 8.27 9.00 -15.37
C SER A 332 9.79 9.10 -15.58
N HIS A 333 10.55 8.11 -15.11
CA HIS A 333 12.00 8.02 -15.25
C HIS A 333 12.47 7.02 -16.31
N ASP A 334 11.56 6.42 -17.09
CA ASP A 334 11.86 5.42 -18.15
C ASP A 334 12.78 4.29 -17.66
N LEU A 335 12.49 3.76 -16.46
CA LEU A 335 13.35 2.74 -15.85
C LEU A 335 13.27 1.39 -16.60
N ASP A 336 14.43 0.73 -16.70
CA ASP A 336 14.54 -0.66 -17.15
C ASP A 336 14.13 -1.67 -16.06
N LEU A 337 14.17 -2.97 -16.36
CA LEU A 337 13.74 -4.01 -15.42
C LEU A 337 14.52 -3.98 -14.08
N ASP A 338 15.84 -3.73 -14.12
CA ASP A 338 16.63 -3.63 -12.90
C ASP A 338 16.27 -2.37 -12.10
N GLY A 339 16.05 -1.24 -12.78
CA GLY A 339 15.58 0.01 -12.18
C GLY A 339 14.23 -0.15 -11.48
N TRP A 340 13.26 -0.80 -12.13
CA TRP A 340 11.97 -1.15 -11.51
C TRP A 340 12.15 -2.04 -10.27
N CYS A 341 12.95 -3.10 -10.39
CA CYS A 341 13.22 -4.02 -9.29
C CYS A 341 13.86 -3.32 -8.10
N HIS A 342 14.87 -2.48 -8.34
CA HIS A 342 15.57 -1.75 -7.30
C HIS A 342 14.70 -0.67 -6.64
N LEU A 343 13.89 0.07 -7.42
CA LEU A 343 12.95 1.06 -6.86
C LEU A 343 11.88 0.39 -5.99
N TYR A 344 11.34 -0.74 -6.43
CA TYR A 344 10.38 -1.50 -5.63
C TYR A 344 11.03 -2.11 -4.37
N ALA A 345 12.25 -2.61 -4.46
CA ALA A 345 12.97 -3.14 -3.29
C ALA A 345 13.27 -2.05 -2.25
N VAL A 346 13.73 -0.86 -2.67
CA VAL A 346 14.07 0.22 -1.72
C VAL A 346 12.83 0.77 -1.01
N THR A 347 11.73 0.93 -1.75
CA THR A 347 10.46 1.41 -1.19
C THR A 347 9.78 0.35 -0.32
N ALA A 348 9.92 -0.94 -0.64
CA ALA A 348 9.49 -2.05 0.23
C ALA A 348 10.20 -2.04 1.59
N LEU A 349 11.54 -1.95 1.57
CA LEU A 349 12.36 -1.86 2.78
C LEU A 349 11.93 -0.68 3.63
N ALA A 350 11.79 0.50 3.03
CA ALA A 350 11.41 1.73 3.73
C ALA A 350 10.05 1.59 4.42
N ARG A 351 9.04 1.09 3.70
CA ARG A 351 7.68 0.95 4.22
C ARG A 351 7.58 -0.05 5.37
N LEU A 352 8.20 -1.23 5.25
CA LEU A 352 8.11 -2.23 6.31
C LEU A 352 8.86 -1.79 7.58
N ASP A 353 10.09 -1.31 7.42
CA ASP A 353 10.91 -0.86 8.56
C ASP A 353 10.27 0.33 9.29
N ASP A 354 9.65 1.26 8.56
CA ASP A 354 8.84 2.34 9.13
C ASP A 354 7.68 1.78 9.96
N LEU A 355 6.89 0.87 9.38
CA LEU A 355 5.67 0.39 10.01
C LEU A 355 5.93 -0.38 11.31
N ILE A 356 7.03 -1.13 11.37
CA ILE A 356 7.52 -1.79 12.59
C ILE A 356 7.76 -0.76 13.70
N ALA A 357 8.44 0.35 13.38
CA ALA A 357 8.70 1.41 14.34
C ALA A 357 7.44 2.21 14.70
N ALA A 358 6.53 2.42 13.74
CA ALA A 358 5.26 3.10 13.99
C ALA A 358 4.38 2.28 14.94
N TRP A 359 4.31 0.95 14.78
CA TRP A 359 3.55 0.07 15.69
C TRP A 359 4.14 0.03 17.10
N HIS A 360 5.47 0.12 17.23
CA HIS A 360 6.12 0.29 18.55
C HIS A 360 5.59 1.53 19.27
N TRP A 361 5.57 2.69 18.61
CA TRP A 361 5.11 3.94 19.23
C TRP A 361 3.59 4.00 19.42
N LYS A 362 2.80 3.43 18.51
CA LYS A 362 1.35 3.24 18.67
C LYS A 362 1.03 2.46 19.93
N THR A 363 1.74 1.36 20.16
CA THR A 363 1.59 0.53 21.36
C THR A 363 1.97 1.32 22.61
N LYS A 364 3.13 2.01 22.57
CA LYS A 364 3.66 2.75 23.73
C LYS A 364 2.77 3.90 24.19
N PHE A 365 2.26 4.73 23.27
CA PHE A 365 1.39 5.84 23.66
C PHE A 365 -0.07 5.42 23.83
N ASN A 366 -0.52 4.44 23.03
CA ASN A 366 -1.89 3.96 23.02
C ASN A 366 -2.89 5.12 22.89
N SER A 367 -2.62 6.08 22.00
CA SER A 367 -3.34 7.36 21.94
C SER A 367 -4.77 7.24 21.39
N VAL A 368 -5.64 8.09 21.93
CA VAL A 368 -7.05 8.25 21.55
C VAL A 368 -7.25 8.67 20.09
N ARG A 369 -8.34 8.20 19.46
CA ARG A 369 -8.77 8.57 18.10
C ARG A 369 -9.71 9.78 18.10
N PRO A 370 -9.85 10.51 16.97
CA PRO A 370 -10.70 11.70 16.90
C PRO A 370 -12.16 11.49 17.33
N PHE A 371 -12.81 10.39 16.94
CA PHE A 371 -14.23 10.16 17.31
C PHE A 371 -14.45 10.14 18.82
N THR A 372 -13.62 9.41 19.57
CA THR A 372 -13.65 9.40 21.04
C THR A 372 -13.41 10.79 21.61
N ALA A 373 -12.48 11.55 21.03
CA ALA A 373 -12.15 12.89 21.50
C ALA A 373 -13.27 13.90 21.26
N VAL A 374 -13.91 13.87 20.09
CA VAL A 374 -15.11 14.66 19.75
C VAL A 374 -16.22 14.36 20.75
N HIS A 375 -16.51 13.08 20.97
CA HIS A 375 -17.57 12.63 21.90
C HIS A 375 -17.25 13.06 23.35
N HIS A 376 -15.98 13.01 23.76
CA HIS A 376 -15.55 13.45 25.08
C HIS A 376 -15.73 14.96 25.29
N VAL A 377 -15.32 15.80 24.34
CA VAL A 377 -15.35 17.26 24.48
C VAL A 377 -16.76 17.81 24.40
N TYR A 378 -17.56 17.32 23.44
CA TYR A 378 -18.85 17.91 23.10
C TYR A 378 -20.05 17.12 23.62
N GLY A 379 -19.91 15.82 23.90
CA GLY A 379 -21.01 14.98 24.38
C GLY A 379 -22.20 15.05 23.41
N ARG A 380 -23.34 15.55 23.89
CA ARG A 380 -24.57 15.74 23.08
C ARG A 380 -24.74 17.15 22.51
N LYS A 381 -23.74 18.03 22.68
CA LYS A 381 -23.82 19.38 22.10
C LYS A 381 -23.87 19.27 20.58
N LYS A 382 -24.63 20.19 19.98
CA LYS A 382 -24.73 20.35 18.53
C LYS A 382 -23.40 20.89 17.98
N ILE A 383 -22.94 20.30 16.88
CA ILE A 383 -21.70 20.67 16.16
C ILE A 383 -21.97 20.83 14.66
N SER A 384 -21.05 21.51 13.97
CA SER A 384 -21.03 21.57 12.51
C SER A 384 -19.99 20.60 11.95
N ALA A 385 -20.41 19.73 11.02
CA ALA A 385 -19.58 18.68 10.41
C ALA A 385 -20.32 18.02 9.23
N TRP A 386 -19.66 17.10 8.51
CA TRP A 386 -20.30 16.23 7.52
C TRP A 386 -21.38 15.37 8.19
N GLY A 387 -22.62 15.46 7.70
CA GLY A 387 -23.80 14.81 8.29
C GLY A 387 -24.00 13.35 7.86
N GLY A 388 -23.02 12.74 7.22
CA GLY A 388 -23.13 11.41 6.61
C GLY A 388 -23.52 11.45 5.13
N VAL A 389 -23.67 10.25 4.56
CA VAL A 389 -23.87 10.02 3.11
C VAL A 389 -25.02 10.89 2.56
N GLY A 390 -24.68 11.73 1.59
CA GLY A 390 -25.64 12.59 0.87
C GLY A 390 -26.22 13.75 1.70
N LYS A 391 -25.67 14.03 2.89
CA LYS A 391 -26.15 15.12 3.76
C LYS A 391 -25.35 16.42 3.64
N GLY A 392 -24.14 16.35 3.09
CA GLY A 392 -23.23 17.49 3.08
C GLY A 392 -22.89 17.95 4.50
N THR A 393 -22.59 19.23 4.67
CA THR A 393 -22.36 19.82 6.00
C THR A 393 -23.67 20.13 6.70
N VAL A 394 -23.83 19.65 7.93
CA VAL A 394 -24.95 19.98 8.82
C VAL A 394 -24.44 20.78 10.03
N HIS A 395 -25.31 21.55 10.67
CA HIS A 395 -24.93 22.50 11.74
C HIS A 395 -25.50 22.16 13.12
N ASP A 396 -26.28 21.09 13.21
CA ASP A 396 -27.05 20.75 14.40
C ASP A 396 -26.92 19.29 14.84
N MET A 397 -25.91 18.57 14.32
CA MET A 397 -25.63 17.18 14.66
C MET A 397 -25.15 17.07 16.11
N PRO A 398 -25.78 16.24 16.96
CA PRO A 398 -25.23 15.91 18.26
C PRO A 398 -23.84 15.28 18.12
N ALA A 399 -22.84 15.76 18.85
CA ALA A 399 -21.46 15.28 18.67
C ALA A 399 -21.28 13.79 18.92
N ASN A 400 -22.10 13.16 19.76
CA ASN A 400 -22.12 11.71 20.01
C ASN A 400 -22.73 10.88 18.86
N GLU A 401 -23.26 11.54 17.82
CA GLU A 401 -23.70 10.91 16.57
C GLU A 401 -22.67 11.12 15.43
N TRP A 402 -21.66 11.97 15.64
CA TRP A 402 -20.63 12.22 14.64
C TRP A 402 -19.82 10.96 14.31
N SER A 403 -19.64 10.73 13.02
CA SER A 403 -18.73 9.75 12.46
C SER A 403 -17.73 10.45 11.53
N SER A 404 -16.52 9.92 11.46
CA SER A 404 -15.53 10.28 10.46
C SER A 404 -15.99 9.89 9.05
N TYR A 405 -15.47 10.56 8.02
CA TYR A 405 -15.76 10.25 6.62
C TYR A 405 -15.23 8.86 6.25
N LEU A 406 -14.00 8.56 6.66
CA LEU A 406 -13.44 7.21 6.56
C LEU A 406 -13.82 6.37 7.79
N PRO A 407 -14.03 5.05 7.66
CA PRO A 407 -14.03 4.15 8.80
C PRO A 407 -12.73 4.28 9.60
N VAL A 408 -12.83 4.40 10.93
CA VAL A 408 -11.65 4.57 11.78
C VAL A 408 -10.84 3.27 11.85
N GLY A 409 -9.52 3.36 11.65
CA GLY A 409 -8.62 2.20 11.75
C GLY A 409 -8.59 1.59 13.15
N ASP A 410 -8.47 0.28 13.21
CA ASP A 410 -8.49 -0.58 14.41
C ASP A 410 -7.13 -0.64 15.10
N HIS A 411 -6.59 0.54 15.42
CA HIS A 411 -5.33 0.69 16.14
C HIS A 411 -5.25 2.09 16.77
N PRO A 412 -4.35 2.29 17.76
CA PRO A 412 -4.08 3.61 18.34
C PRO A 412 -3.70 4.68 17.32
N GLU A 413 -3.96 5.93 17.68
CA GLU A 413 -3.88 7.08 16.77
C GLU A 413 -2.44 7.51 16.47
N TYR A 414 -1.60 7.66 17.48
CA TYR A 414 -0.27 8.28 17.33
C TYR A 414 0.85 7.24 17.27
N ILE A 415 1.74 7.24 16.27
CA ILE A 415 1.85 8.16 15.12
C ILE A 415 1.01 7.69 13.92
N SER A 416 0.82 8.47 12.84
CA SER A 416 -0.01 8.06 11.69
C SER A 416 0.71 7.08 10.76
N GLY A 417 0.23 5.84 10.65
CA GLY A 417 0.87 4.82 9.81
C GLY A 417 0.82 5.14 8.30
N SER A 418 -0.31 5.65 7.78
CA SER A 418 -0.38 6.06 6.36
C SER A 418 0.62 7.16 6.04
N THR A 419 0.73 8.16 6.92
CA THR A 419 1.59 9.32 6.68
C THR A 419 3.07 8.92 6.73
N THR A 420 3.46 8.08 7.69
CA THR A 420 4.84 7.61 7.78
C THR A 420 5.21 6.71 6.60
N LEU A 421 4.29 5.84 6.13
CA LEU A 421 4.47 5.05 4.90
C LEU A 421 4.71 5.93 3.68
N CYS A 422 3.84 6.91 3.42
CA CYS A 422 3.98 7.84 2.30
C CYS A 422 5.32 8.59 2.37
N SER A 423 5.70 9.05 3.55
CA SER A 423 6.96 9.80 3.71
C SER A 423 8.20 8.92 3.57
N ALA A 424 8.18 7.69 4.08
CA ALA A 424 9.29 6.75 3.98
C ALA A 424 9.51 6.30 2.53
N GLU A 425 8.42 5.98 1.82
CA GLU A 425 8.45 5.61 0.40
C GLU A 425 8.94 6.77 -0.46
N ALA A 426 8.36 7.96 -0.30
CA ALA A 426 8.78 9.18 -0.98
C ALA A 426 10.28 9.42 -0.80
N GLN A 427 10.78 9.38 0.44
CA GLN A 427 12.20 9.61 0.68
C GLN A 427 13.08 8.50 0.07
N ALA A 428 12.68 7.24 0.12
CA ALA A 428 13.40 6.15 -0.52
C ALA A 428 13.51 6.37 -2.05
N ALA A 429 12.39 6.74 -2.69
CA ALA A 429 12.32 7.04 -4.11
C ALA A 429 13.21 8.23 -4.47
N ARG A 430 13.13 9.34 -3.72
CA ARG A 430 14.00 10.51 -3.94
C ARG A 430 15.48 10.15 -3.90
N ARG A 431 15.89 9.37 -2.90
CA ARG A 431 17.28 8.97 -2.73
C ARG A 431 17.77 8.06 -3.86
N PHE A 432 16.89 7.21 -4.37
CA PHE A 432 17.19 6.28 -5.45
C PHE A 432 17.22 6.96 -6.84
N LEU A 433 16.23 7.82 -7.13
CA LEU A 433 16.07 8.48 -8.42
C LEU A 433 16.88 9.77 -8.55
N GLY A 434 17.21 10.41 -7.42
CA GLY A 434 18.05 11.61 -7.37
C GLY A 434 17.29 12.94 -7.45
N ASP A 435 15.96 12.93 -7.44
CA ASP A 435 15.10 14.13 -7.47
C ASP A 435 13.80 13.95 -6.68
N ASP A 436 12.85 14.89 -6.82
CA ASP A 436 11.54 14.88 -6.15
C ASP A 436 10.38 14.57 -7.12
N VAL A 437 10.66 14.06 -8.33
CA VAL A 437 9.65 13.86 -9.38
C VAL A 437 8.82 12.61 -9.12
N LEU A 438 7.50 12.76 -9.22
CA LEU A 438 6.55 11.64 -9.24
C LEU A 438 5.76 11.65 -10.56
N ASP A 439 5.24 12.82 -10.94
CA ASP A 439 4.44 13.05 -12.15
C ASP A 439 3.31 12.03 -12.31
N TRP A 440 2.47 11.91 -11.28
CA TRP A 440 1.39 10.93 -11.25
C TRP A 440 0.01 11.58 -11.37
N THR A 441 -0.72 11.18 -12.41
CA THR A 441 -2.12 11.56 -12.63
C THR A 441 -3.04 10.38 -12.45
N TYR A 442 -4.16 10.59 -11.75
CA TYR A 442 -5.24 9.61 -11.64
C TYR A 442 -6.61 10.28 -11.82
N SER A 443 -7.45 9.70 -12.68
CA SER A 443 -8.77 10.22 -13.00
C SER A 443 -9.86 9.42 -12.28
N PHE A 444 -10.78 10.13 -11.63
CA PHE A 444 -11.97 9.60 -10.97
C PHE A 444 -13.21 9.98 -11.79
N PRO A 445 -13.96 9.00 -12.33
CA PRO A 445 -15.26 9.27 -12.95
C PRO A 445 -16.25 9.89 -11.96
N ALA A 446 -17.22 10.66 -12.46
CA ALA A 446 -18.35 11.13 -11.65
C ALA A 446 -19.04 9.97 -10.90
N GLY A 447 -19.31 10.18 -9.61
CA GLY A 447 -19.97 9.19 -8.74
C GLY A 447 -19.13 7.96 -8.35
N SER A 448 -17.83 7.93 -8.64
CA SER A 448 -16.95 6.77 -8.37
C SER A 448 -16.48 6.62 -6.92
N GLY A 449 -16.73 7.61 -6.06
CA GLY A 449 -16.38 7.56 -4.64
C GLY A 449 -17.09 6.41 -3.92
N LEU A 450 -16.39 5.74 -3.03
CA LEU A 450 -16.84 4.53 -2.36
C LEU A 450 -17.74 4.85 -1.16
N THR A 451 -17.50 5.96 -0.44
CA THR A 451 -18.33 6.35 0.72
C THR A 451 -19.67 6.94 0.28
N GLU A 452 -19.69 7.70 -0.81
CA GLU A 452 -20.88 8.36 -1.36
C GLU A 452 -21.07 8.01 -2.84
N PRO A 453 -21.32 6.71 -3.16
CA PRO A 453 -21.39 6.22 -4.53
C PRO A 453 -22.53 6.87 -5.32
N GLY A 454 -22.26 7.23 -6.57
CA GLY A 454 -23.18 7.96 -7.44
C GLY A 454 -23.31 9.45 -7.11
N LEU A 455 -22.66 9.95 -6.05
CA LEU A 455 -22.74 11.35 -5.62
C LEU A 455 -21.39 12.07 -5.69
N VAL A 456 -20.33 11.42 -5.22
CA VAL A 456 -18.97 11.99 -5.16
C VAL A 456 -18.07 11.22 -6.14
N PRO A 457 -17.26 11.89 -6.96
CA PRO A 457 -17.31 13.32 -7.23
C PRO A 457 -18.53 13.67 -8.10
N ALA A 458 -19.03 14.90 -8.02
CA ALA A 458 -20.17 15.34 -8.84
C ALA A 458 -19.86 15.41 -10.35
N LYS A 459 -18.58 15.42 -10.72
CA LYS A 459 -18.07 15.43 -12.09
C LYS A 459 -16.76 14.65 -12.15
N ASP A 460 -16.36 14.23 -13.35
CA ASP A 460 -15.04 13.67 -13.57
C ASP A 460 -13.97 14.60 -12.99
N THR A 461 -13.12 14.03 -12.14
CA THR A 461 -12.13 14.76 -11.35
C THR A 461 -10.79 14.09 -11.52
N GLU A 462 -9.74 14.89 -11.71
CA GLU A 462 -8.38 14.41 -11.87
C GLU A 462 -7.54 14.88 -10.69
N LEU A 463 -6.80 13.95 -10.08
CA LEU A 463 -5.78 14.25 -9.09
C LEU A 463 -4.41 14.15 -9.75
N HIS A 464 -3.54 15.13 -9.48
CA HIS A 464 -2.20 15.19 -10.04
C HIS A 464 -1.16 15.51 -8.95
N TRP A 465 -0.12 14.70 -8.89
CA TRP A 465 1.03 14.87 -8.01
C TRP A 465 2.32 15.00 -8.83
N ASP A 466 2.74 16.24 -9.06
CA ASP A 466 4.00 16.53 -9.75
C ASP A 466 5.21 15.98 -8.98
N THR A 467 5.14 16.02 -7.64
CA THR A 467 6.25 15.71 -6.74
C THR A 467 5.89 14.76 -5.61
N TRP A 468 6.89 14.03 -5.11
CA TRP A 468 6.77 13.25 -3.89
C TRP A 468 6.48 14.13 -2.67
N THR A 469 6.91 15.39 -2.67
CA THR A 469 6.61 16.37 -1.61
C THR A 469 5.11 16.64 -1.52
N ARG A 470 4.47 16.96 -2.66
CA ARG A 470 3.03 17.18 -2.72
C ARG A 470 2.26 15.91 -2.36
N PHE A 471 2.66 14.77 -2.92
CA PHE A 471 2.09 13.46 -2.61
C PHE A 471 2.11 13.15 -1.11
N THR A 472 3.24 13.39 -0.42
CA THR A 472 3.36 13.13 1.02
C THR A 472 2.47 14.06 1.84
N ARG A 473 2.36 15.35 1.45
CA ARG A 473 1.49 16.33 2.11
C ARG A 473 0.01 15.96 1.96
N ASP A 474 -0.43 15.64 0.75
CA ASP A 474 -1.82 15.24 0.47
C ASP A 474 -2.15 13.93 1.19
N CYS A 475 -1.23 12.95 1.20
CA CYS A 475 -1.37 11.74 2.00
C CYS A 475 -1.57 12.04 3.48
N ALA A 476 -0.80 12.99 4.04
CA ALA A 476 -0.92 13.41 5.44
C ALA A 476 -2.27 14.09 5.73
N ASP A 477 -2.64 15.10 4.93
CA ASP A 477 -3.87 15.87 5.11
C ASP A 477 -5.13 15.02 4.88
N SER A 478 -5.06 14.04 3.98
CA SER A 478 -6.17 13.11 3.72
C SER A 478 -6.66 12.38 4.97
N ARG A 479 -5.78 12.16 5.97
CA ARG A 479 -6.15 11.50 7.23
C ARG A 479 -6.91 12.42 8.18
N VAL A 480 -6.69 13.73 8.06
CA VAL A 480 -7.42 14.77 8.80
C VAL A 480 -8.78 15.00 8.14
N TRP A 481 -8.82 15.13 6.81
CA TRP A 481 -10.08 15.22 6.05
C TRP A 481 -10.95 13.98 6.24
N GLY A 482 -10.34 12.81 6.22
CA GLY A 482 -11.00 11.54 6.52
C GLY A 482 -11.49 11.43 7.97
N GLY A 483 -11.08 12.32 8.88
CA GLY A 483 -11.52 12.38 10.28
C GLY A 483 -10.85 11.35 11.21
N VAL A 484 -9.72 10.76 10.82
CA VAL A 484 -9.14 9.58 11.51
C VAL A 484 -7.81 9.84 12.21
N HIS A 485 -7.14 10.95 11.92
CA HIS A 485 -5.91 11.41 12.60
C HIS A 485 -5.93 12.91 12.87
N PHE A 486 -5.29 13.35 13.95
CA PHE A 486 -5.16 14.78 14.28
C PHE A 486 -4.12 15.47 13.40
N GLN A 487 -4.30 16.77 13.13
CA GLN A 487 -3.37 17.57 12.32
C GLN A 487 -1.92 17.49 12.84
N THR A 488 -1.73 17.72 14.14
CA THR A 488 -0.39 17.61 14.77
C THR A 488 0.21 16.20 14.66
N THR A 489 -0.63 15.16 14.63
CA THR A 489 -0.15 13.79 14.41
C THR A 489 0.44 13.66 13.02
N VAL A 490 -0.30 14.04 11.98
CA VAL A 490 0.15 13.86 10.60
C VAL A 490 1.36 14.74 10.26
N ASP A 491 1.42 15.97 10.78
CA ASP A 491 2.57 16.86 10.57
C ASP A 491 3.86 16.28 11.17
N ARG A 492 3.80 15.76 12.40
CA ARG A 492 4.95 15.08 13.04
C ARG A 492 5.31 13.76 12.35
N SER A 493 4.35 13.14 11.66
CA SER A 493 4.54 11.85 10.98
C SER A 493 5.35 11.99 9.68
N ILE A 494 5.22 13.11 8.97
CA ILE A 494 5.98 13.37 7.74
C ILE A 494 7.49 13.37 8.06
N GLU A 495 7.94 14.28 8.93
CA GLU A 495 9.37 14.39 9.24
C GLU A 495 9.94 13.10 9.82
N TRP A 496 9.18 12.44 10.70
CA TRP A 496 9.64 11.20 11.32
C TRP A 496 9.72 10.02 10.33
N GLY A 497 8.80 9.89 9.38
CA GLY A 497 8.80 8.77 8.43
C GLY A 497 9.94 8.82 7.40
N ALA A 498 10.37 10.02 7.00
CA ALA A 498 11.41 10.19 5.96
C ALA A 498 12.72 9.45 6.26
N GLN A 499 13.14 9.37 7.53
CA GLN A 499 14.40 8.73 7.92
C GLN A 499 14.50 7.25 7.55
N PHE A 500 13.37 6.55 7.42
CA PHE A 500 13.34 5.13 7.00
C PHE A 500 13.67 4.99 5.52
N GLY A 501 13.33 5.97 4.69
CA GLY A 501 13.70 6.00 3.27
C GLY A 501 15.20 6.13 3.06
N ASP A 502 15.86 7.00 3.83
CA ASP A 502 17.32 7.14 3.78
C ASP A 502 18.04 5.85 4.17
N ARG A 503 17.53 5.17 5.21
CA ARG A 503 18.08 3.89 5.70
C ARG A 503 17.89 2.76 4.71
N ALA A 504 16.70 2.64 4.13
CA ALA A 504 16.38 1.67 3.10
C ALA A 504 17.29 1.85 1.89
N HIS A 505 17.47 3.09 1.43
CA HIS A 505 18.39 3.40 0.34
C HIS A 505 19.83 3.00 0.66
N GLN A 506 20.37 3.40 1.83
CA GLN A 506 21.71 3.01 2.25
C GLN A 506 21.89 1.49 2.32
N PHE A 507 20.88 0.78 2.82
CA PHE A 507 20.88 -0.67 2.89
C PHE A 507 20.92 -1.31 1.51
N LEU A 508 19.99 -0.94 0.62
CA LEU A 508 19.89 -1.54 -0.70
C LEU A 508 21.10 -1.21 -1.56
N GLN A 509 21.66 0.00 -1.47
CA GLN A 509 22.86 0.38 -2.23
C GLN A 509 24.06 -0.51 -1.91
N ARG A 510 24.25 -0.94 -0.65
CA ARG A 510 25.30 -1.93 -0.32
C ARG A 510 25.06 -3.25 -1.02
N HIS A 511 23.81 -3.72 -1.06
CA HIS A 511 23.44 -4.94 -1.75
C HIS A 511 23.64 -4.84 -3.28
N ILE A 512 23.24 -3.72 -3.91
CA ILE A 512 23.43 -3.48 -5.35
C ILE A 512 24.92 -3.45 -5.70
N LYS A 513 25.76 -2.80 -4.88
CA LYS A 513 27.21 -2.71 -5.08
C LYS A 513 27.98 -3.98 -4.72
N GLY A 514 27.33 -4.95 -4.07
CA GLY A 514 27.97 -6.16 -3.56
C GLY A 514 28.88 -5.92 -2.35
N GLU A 515 28.67 -4.81 -1.64
CA GLU A 515 29.40 -4.41 -0.42
C GLU A 515 28.74 -5.00 0.83
N VAL A 516 28.46 -6.31 0.81
CA VAL A 516 27.81 -7.02 1.92
C VAL A 516 28.67 -8.20 2.36
N SER A 517 28.86 -8.32 3.67
CA SER A 517 29.64 -9.39 4.32
C SER A 517 28.85 -10.68 4.48
#